data_AF-A0A1E4HPH2-F1
#
_entry.id   AF-A0A1E4HPH2-F1
#
_cell.length_a   1.000
_cell.length_b   1.000
_cell.length_c   1.000
_cell.angle_alpha   90.00
_cell.angle_beta   90.00
_cell.angle_gamma   90.00
#
_symmetry.space_group_name_H-M   'P 1'
#
loop_
_entity.id
_entity.type
_entity.pdbx_description
1 polymer ?
#
loop_
_entity_poly.entity_id
_entity_poly.type
_entity_poly.pdbx_seq_one_letter_code
_entity_poly.pdbx_strand_id
1 'polypeptide(L)'
;MTAATARTAGGYRPGELTVHRVPADVNAVSRALRGAGRKVALVPTMGALHDGHRELIRHARLLPGATVTAVSIFVNPLQFGPNEDLSRYPRPLEADLEVLREEGVELAFLPSVDDMYPPGAQTRIVPGPIADELEGAVRPGHFEGVLTVVGKLFQIVAPEIAMFGEKDFQQLVLLQKMVRDLNFPLSIVGVPTVREADGLALSSRNVYLSDEQR
;
A
#
# COMPACT_ATOMS: atom_id res chain seq x y z
N MET A 1 22.26 9.35 29.61
CA MET A 1 21.65 10.49 28.90
C MET A 1 20.77 9.93 27.79
N THR A 2 19.47 9.83 28.02
CA THR A 2 18.49 9.50 26.98
C THR A 2 18.41 10.68 26.03
N ALA A 3 18.94 10.52 24.81
CA ALA A 3 18.76 11.51 23.76
C ALA A 3 17.26 11.66 23.50
N ALA A 4 16.72 12.85 23.77
CA ALA A 4 15.33 13.16 23.43
C ALA A 4 15.18 13.00 21.91
N THR A 5 14.40 12.00 21.47
CA THR A 5 14.10 11.79 20.06
C THR A 5 13.37 13.03 19.54
N ALA A 6 14.00 13.75 18.62
CA ALA A 6 13.46 14.96 18.03
C ALA A 6 12.15 14.60 17.28
N ARG A 7 11.04 15.22 17.68
CA ARG A 7 9.78 15.14 16.93
C ARG A 7 9.84 16.11 15.76
N THR A 8 9.54 15.62 14.57
CA THR A 8 9.31 16.52 13.42
C THR A 8 8.00 17.28 13.62
N ALA A 9 7.83 18.42 12.94
CA ALA A 9 6.60 19.21 12.97
C ALA A 9 5.35 18.42 12.52
N GLY A 10 5.53 17.30 11.80
CA GLY A 10 4.46 16.39 11.37
C GLY A 10 4.27 15.17 12.28
N GLY A 11 4.86 15.11 13.48
CA GLY A 11 4.63 14.01 14.42
C GLY A 11 5.42 12.73 14.18
N TYR A 12 6.28 12.68 13.15
CA TYR A 12 7.19 11.54 12.91
C TYR A 12 8.30 11.45 13.95
N ARG A 13 8.64 10.20 14.32
CA ARG A 13 9.71 9.83 15.25
C ARG A 13 10.51 8.65 14.66
N PRO A 14 11.82 8.80 14.44
CA PRO A 14 12.65 7.72 13.92
C PRO A 14 12.61 6.48 14.80
N GLY A 15 12.44 5.31 14.19
CA GLY A 15 12.42 4.01 14.87
C GLY A 15 11.15 3.71 15.68
N GLU A 16 10.15 4.61 15.67
CA GLU A 16 8.83 4.37 16.25
C GLU A 16 7.78 4.36 15.13
N LEU A 17 6.76 3.50 15.26
CA LEU A 17 5.60 3.53 14.37
C LEU A 17 4.81 4.82 14.61
N THR A 18 4.68 5.65 13.58
CA THR A 18 3.83 6.85 13.61
C THR A 18 2.64 6.69 12.65
N VAL A 19 1.45 7.02 13.14
CA VAL A 19 0.19 6.81 12.41
C VAL A 19 -0.38 8.15 11.98
N HIS A 20 -0.70 8.27 10.70
CA HIS A 20 -1.22 9.48 10.08
C HIS A 20 -2.47 9.15 9.26
N ARG A 21 -3.45 10.06 9.25
CA ARG A 21 -4.72 9.86 8.54
C ARG A 21 -4.92 10.89 7.43
N VAL A 22 -4.42 12.10 7.63
CA VAL A 22 -4.58 13.19 6.68
C VAL A 22 -3.46 13.16 5.64
N PRO A 23 -3.76 13.22 4.33
CA PRO A 23 -2.75 13.22 3.27
C PRO A 23 -1.68 14.31 3.44
N ALA A 24 -2.06 15.50 3.93
CA ALA A 24 -1.15 16.62 4.13
C ALA A 24 -0.06 16.32 5.18
N ASP A 25 -0.41 15.59 6.25
CA ASP A 25 0.52 15.27 7.33
C ASP A 25 1.60 14.30 6.85
N VAL A 26 1.20 13.23 6.16
CA VAL A 26 2.13 12.26 5.55
C VAL A 26 3.02 12.92 4.51
N ASN A 27 2.46 13.81 3.69
CA ASN A 27 3.23 14.53 2.68
C ASN A 27 4.30 15.43 3.33
N ALA A 28 3.96 16.13 4.42
CA ALA A 28 4.90 16.96 5.16
C ALA A 28 6.03 16.13 5.77
N VAL A 29 5.71 14.98 6.38
CA VAL A 29 6.68 14.04 6.94
C VAL A 29 7.60 13.50 5.85
N SER A 30 7.06 12.96 4.75
CA SER A 30 7.85 12.41 3.66
C SER A 30 8.75 13.47 3.02
N ARG A 31 8.23 14.68 2.81
CA ARG A 31 9.04 15.81 2.29
C ARG A 31 10.21 16.15 3.21
N ALA A 32 10.00 16.18 4.53
CA ALA A 32 11.07 16.43 5.48
C ALA A 32 12.13 15.31 5.48
N LEU A 33 11.70 14.04 5.44
CA LEU A 33 12.58 12.88 5.33
C LEU A 33 13.47 12.96 4.08
N ARG A 34 12.85 13.22 2.92
CA ARG A 34 13.56 13.37 1.64
C ARG A 34 14.51 14.57 1.64
N GLY A 35 14.10 15.70 2.24
CA GLY A 35 14.96 16.87 2.43
C GLY A 35 16.18 16.60 3.31
N ALA A 36 16.10 15.63 4.21
CA ALA A 36 17.21 15.14 5.02
C ALA A 36 18.02 14.01 4.34
N GLY A 37 17.77 13.73 3.05
CA GLY A 37 18.47 12.68 2.29
C GLY A 37 18.04 11.26 2.63
N ARG A 38 16.94 11.08 3.38
CA ARG A 38 16.33 9.77 3.63
C ARG A 38 15.49 9.36 2.43
N LYS A 39 15.48 8.07 2.13
CA LYS A 39 14.57 7.49 1.13
C LYS A 39 13.31 7.00 1.81
N VAL A 40 12.19 6.96 1.10
CA VAL A 40 10.92 6.40 1.55
C VAL A 40 10.57 5.21 0.64
N ALA A 41 10.35 4.05 1.24
CA ALA A 41 9.82 2.88 0.56
C ALA A 41 8.36 2.66 0.99
N LEU A 42 7.45 2.55 0.03
CA LEU A 42 6.02 2.39 0.29
C LEU A 42 5.57 0.96 0.04
N VAL A 43 4.79 0.40 0.96
CA VAL A 43 4.02 -0.84 0.78
C VAL A 43 2.51 -0.49 0.82
N PRO A 44 1.83 -0.37 -0.32
CA PRO A 44 0.39 -0.15 -0.34
C PRO A 44 -0.39 -1.42 0.01
N THR A 45 -1.30 -1.33 0.97
CA THR A 45 -2.15 -2.44 1.40
C THR A 45 -3.59 -1.99 1.63
N MET A 46 -4.50 -2.96 1.73
CA MET A 46 -5.88 -2.74 2.21
C MET A 46 -6.07 -3.13 3.68
N GLY A 47 -4.99 -3.41 4.42
CA GLY A 47 -5.04 -3.98 5.78
C GLY A 47 -5.26 -5.48 5.79
N ALA A 48 -5.63 -6.04 6.94
CA ALA A 48 -5.71 -7.49 7.18
C ALA A 48 -4.38 -8.18 6.81
N LEU A 49 -3.31 -7.70 7.45
CA LEU A 49 -1.94 -8.04 7.14
C LEU A 49 -1.66 -9.52 7.48
N HIS A 50 -0.83 -10.14 6.64
CA HIS A 50 -0.45 -11.55 6.71
C HIS A 50 1.01 -11.70 6.24
N ASP A 51 1.57 -12.89 6.24
CA ASP A 51 3.01 -13.09 5.96
C ASP A 51 3.44 -12.60 4.57
N GLY A 52 2.55 -12.68 3.57
CA GLY A 52 2.77 -12.00 2.28
C GLY A 52 3.04 -10.49 2.40
N HIS A 53 2.29 -9.78 3.27
CA HIS A 53 2.52 -8.36 3.52
C HIS A 53 3.78 -8.12 4.36
N ARG A 54 4.04 -8.97 5.36
CA ARG A 54 5.28 -8.90 6.16
C ARG A 54 6.51 -9.04 5.26
N GLU A 55 6.45 -9.91 4.26
CA GLU A 55 7.54 -10.09 3.30
C GLU A 55 7.80 -8.84 2.46
N LEU A 56 6.75 -8.15 1.98
CA LEU A 56 6.89 -6.85 1.33
C LEU A 56 7.60 -5.82 2.22
N ILE A 57 7.22 -5.78 3.50
CA ILE A 57 7.79 -4.86 4.49
C ILE A 57 9.27 -5.20 4.75
N ARG A 58 9.61 -6.48 4.90
CA ARG A 58 10.99 -6.95 5.09
C ARG A 58 11.87 -6.57 3.89
N HIS A 59 11.39 -6.83 2.68
CA HIS A 59 12.08 -6.41 1.46
C HIS A 59 12.27 -4.88 1.41
N ALA A 60 11.25 -4.09 1.79
CA ALA A 60 11.37 -2.63 1.86
C ALA A 60 12.45 -2.18 2.86
N ARG A 61 12.55 -2.83 4.02
CA ARG A 61 13.54 -2.52 5.06
C ARG A 61 14.97 -2.88 4.68
N LEU A 62 15.15 -3.90 3.85
CA LEU A 62 16.46 -4.34 3.36
C LEU A 62 17.01 -3.44 2.24
N LEU A 63 16.22 -2.47 1.75
CA LEU A 63 16.67 -1.55 0.71
C LEU A 63 17.84 -0.68 1.19
N PRO A 64 18.93 -0.60 0.40
CA PRO A 64 20.13 0.12 0.81
C PRO A 64 19.91 1.63 0.86
N GLY A 65 20.60 2.26 1.82
CA GLY A 65 20.42 3.67 2.15
C GLY A 65 19.55 3.83 3.40
N ALA A 66 19.47 5.05 3.91
CA ALA A 66 18.68 5.34 5.10
C ALA A 66 17.18 5.39 4.73
N THR A 67 16.61 4.22 4.41
CA THR A 67 15.23 4.04 3.93
C THR A 67 14.26 4.02 5.11
N VAL A 68 13.21 4.82 5.04
CA VAL A 68 12.06 4.80 5.95
C VAL A 68 10.98 3.96 5.29
N THR A 69 10.52 2.92 5.99
CA THR A 69 9.43 2.07 5.48
C THR A 69 8.09 2.70 5.85
N ALA A 70 7.28 2.94 4.82
CA ALA A 70 5.93 3.44 4.92
C ALA A 70 4.93 2.36 4.47
N VAL A 71 3.84 2.19 5.20
CA VAL A 71 2.74 1.29 4.83
C VAL A 71 1.44 2.08 4.78
N SER A 72 0.69 1.97 3.69
CA SER A 72 -0.69 2.47 3.67
C SER A 72 -1.67 1.34 3.93
N ILE A 73 -2.69 1.61 4.74
CA ILE A 73 -3.83 0.71 4.96
C ILE A 73 -5.09 1.48 4.55
N PHE A 74 -5.62 1.14 3.39
CA PHE A 74 -6.82 1.78 2.88
C PHE A 74 -7.64 0.82 2.01
N VAL A 75 -8.83 0.46 2.48
CA VAL A 75 -9.79 -0.31 1.70
C VAL A 75 -10.46 0.63 0.68
N ASN A 76 -9.88 0.68 -0.51
CA ASN A 76 -10.30 1.60 -1.57
C ASN A 76 -11.68 1.20 -2.15
N PRO A 77 -12.74 2.00 -2.03
CA PRO A 77 -14.04 1.66 -2.62
C PRO A 77 -14.04 1.61 -4.15
N LEU A 78 -13.16 2.37 -4.83
CA LEU A 78 -13.18 2.45 -6.30
C LEU A 78 -12.75 1.16 -6.99
N GLN A 79 -12.05 0.27 -6.30
CA GLN A 79 -11.61 -1.01 -6.88
C GLN A 79 -12.55 -2.18 -6.54
N PHE A 80 -13.72 -1.90 -5.96
CA PHE A 80 -14.75 -2.90 -5.68
C PHE A 80 -15.98 -2.68 -6.57
N GLY A 81 -16.44 -3.75 -7.21
CA GLY A 81 -17.71 -3.75 -7.94
C GLY A 81 -18.93 -3.75 -6.99
N PRO A 82 -20.14 -3.42 -7.49
CA PRO A 82 -21.36 -3.37 -6.67
C PRO A 82 -21.71 -4.67 -5.93
N ASN A 83 -21.33 -5.82 -6.50
CA ASN A 83 -21.60 -7.15 -5.96
C ASN A 83 -20.38 -7.77 -5.26
N GLU A 84 -19.30 -7.00 -5.06
CA GLU A 84 -18.09 -7.49 -4.41
C GLU A 84 -18.13 -7.33 -2.89
N ASP A 85 -17.08 -7.77 -2.21
CA ASP A 85 -17.04 -7.93 -0.77
C ASP A 85 -16.65 -6.67 0.01
N LEU A 86 -16.85 -5.45 -0.53
CA LEU A 86 -16.43 -4.20 0.10
C LEU A 86 -16.93 -4.07 1.55
N SER A 87 -18.21 -4.39 1.81
CA SER A 87 -18.80 -4.30 3.15
C SER A 87 -18.23 -5.34 4.11
N ARG A 88 -17.80 -6.51 3.59
CA ARG A 88 -17.31 -7.66 4.35
C ARG A 88 -15.79 -7.72 4.47
N TYR A 89 -15.06 -6.87 3.73
CA TYR A 89 -13.60 -6.89 3.73
C TYR A 89 -13.05 -6.76 5.17
N PRO A 90 -12.10 -7.62 5.61
CA PRO A 90 -11.61 -7.62 6.99
C PRO A 90 -10.88 -6.32 7.32
N ARG A 91 -11.10 -5.77 8.52
CA ARG A 91 -10.48 -4.52 9.00
C ARG A 91 -9.93 -4.65 10.44
N PRO A 92 -9.00 -5.57 10.71
CA PRO A 92 -8.49 -5.81 12.07
C PRO A 92 -7.40 -4.79 12.46
N LEU A 93 -7.78 -3.51 12.57
CA LEU A 93 -6.82 -2.39 12.67
C LEU A 93 -5.75 -2.57 13.77
N GLU A 94 -6.12 -2.98 14.98
CA GLU A 94 -5.14 -3.15 16.06
C GLU A 94 -4.13 -4.27 15.77
N ALA A 95 -4.58 -5.37 15.15
CA ALA A 95 -3.69 -6.46 14.74
C ALA A 95 -2.76 -6.01 13.62
N ASP A 96 -3.27 -5.23 12.65
CA ASP A 96 -2.45 -4.67 11.59
C ASP A 96 -1.37 -3.74 12.17
N LEU A 97 -1.72 -2.84 13.10
CA LEU A 97 -0.76 -1.95 13.75
C LEU A 97 0.31 -2.72 14.53
N GLU A 98 -0.03 -3.85 15.15
CA GLU A 98 0.95 -4.69 15.83
C GLU A 98 1.93 -5.32 14.86
N VAL A 99 1.44 -5.87 13.74
CA VAL A 99 2.31 -6.35 12.65
C VAL A 99 3.27 -5.26 12.18
N LEU A 100 2.78 -4.03 12.01
CA LEU A 100 3.63 -2.91 11.59
C LEU A 100 4.72 -2.58 12.63
N ARG A 101 4.41 -2.63 13.93
CA ARG A 101 5.40 -2.42 15.01
C ARG A 101 6.45 -3.53 15.01
N GLU A 102 6.03 -4.80 14.96
CA GLU A 102 6.92 -5.96 14.95
C GLU A 102 7.88 -5.93 13.76
N GLU A 103 7.38 -5.58 12.58
CA GLU A 103 8.18 -5.49 11.37
C GLU A 103 8.99 -4.17 11.29
N GLY A 104 8.92 -3.28 12.29
CA GLY A 104 9.74 -2.08 12.37
C GLY A 104 9.37 -1.01 11.33
N VAL A 105 8.09 -0.90 10.97
CA VAL A 105 7.56 0.18 10.13
C VAL A 105 7.54 1.48 10.92
N GLU A 106 7.97 2.57 10.30
CA GLU A 106 8.05 3.88 10.97
C GLU A 106 6.88 4.80 10.60
N LEU A 107 6.26 4.58 9.42
CA LEU A 107 5.19 5.43 8.91
C LEU A 107 3.99 4.59 8.46
N ALA A 108 2.85 4.76 9.12
CA ALA A 108 1.58 4.17 8.70
C ALA A 108 0.59 5.25 8.25
N PHE A 109 0.05 5.09 7.04
CA PHE A 109 -0.95 5.99 6.47
C PHE A 109 -2.31 5.30 6.38
N LEU A 110 -3.27 5.78 7.18
CA LEU A 110 -4.59 5.18 7.38
C LEU A 110 -5.70 6.20 7.07
N PRO A 111 -5.82 6.64 5.80
CA PRO A 111 -6.83 7.64 5.45
C PRO A 111 -8.24 7.06 5.51
N SER A 112 -9.22 7.94 5.74
CA SER A 112 -10.62 7.64 5.47
C SER A 112 -10.94 7.74 3.98
N VAL A 113 -12.15 7.34 3.59
CA VAL A 113 -12.65 7.52 2.22
C VAL A 113 -12.70 9.00 1.86
N ASP A 114 -13.17 9.87 2.76
CA ASP A 114 -13.30 11.31 2.52
C ASP A 114 -11.93 12.00 2.42
N ASP A 115 -10.92 11.50 3.16
CA ASP A 115 -9.53 11.98 3.04
C ASP A 115 -8.95 11.71 1.64
N MET A 116 -9.29 10.55 1.05
CA MET A 116 -8.81 10.17 -0.29
C MET A 116 -9.69 10.75 -1.40
N TYR A 117 -11.00 10.80 -1.20
CA TYR A 117 -12.01 11.13 -2.20
C TYR A 117 -12.98 12.18 -1.63
N PRO A 118 -12.55 13.45 -1.54
CA PRO A 118 -13.42 14.51 -1.06
C PRO A 118 -14.67 14.65 -1.95
N PRO A 119 -15.78 15.20 -1.42
CA PRO A 119 -17.01 15.38 -2.18
C PRO A 119 -16.77 16.04 -3.54
N GLY A 120 -17.24 15.38 -4.61
CA GLY A 120 -17.07 15.85 -5.99
C GLY A 120 -15.77 15.41 -6.68
N ALA A 121 -14.92 14.58 -6.06
CA ALA A 121 -13.69 14.07 -6.68
C ALA A 121 -13.97 13.15 -7.89
N GLN A 122 -13.72 13.66 -9.10
CA GLN A 122 -14.01 12.96 -10.36
C GLN A 122 -12.78 12.49 -11.15
N THR A 123 -11.59 13.02 -10.88
CA THR A 123 -10.38 12.65 -11.63
C THR A 123 -9.99 11.18 -11.40
N ARG A 124 -9.67 10.47 -12.48
CA ARG A 124 -9.27 9.05 -12.49
C ARG A 124 -8.07 8.82 -13.40
N ILE A 125 -7.37 7.71 -13.20
CA ILE A 125 -6.35 7.19 -14.13
C ILE A 125 -6.96 6.00 -14.84
N VAL A 126 -7.24 6.17 -16.13
CA VAL A 126 -7.82 5.12 -16.98
C VAL A 126 -6.68 4.25 -17.53
N PRO A 127 -6.70 2.92 -17.31
CA PRO A 127 -5.66 2.02 -17.81
C PRO A 127 -5.76 1.82 -19.33
N GLY A 128 -4.71 1.25 -19.93
CA GLY A 128 -4.74 0.76 -21.31
C GLY A 128 -5.42 -0.62 -21.47
N PRO A 129 -5.51 -1.16 -22.69
CA PRO A 129 -6.34 -2.33 -23.03
C PRO A 129 -6.04 -3.62 -22.25
N ILE A 130 -4.81 -3.81 -21.75
CA ILE A 130 -4.45 -4.97 -20.92
C ILE A 130 -5.31 -5.05 -19.65
N ALA A 131 -5.87 -3.94 -19.19
CA ALA A 131 -6.78 -3.91 -18.06
C ALA A 131 -8.19 -4.43 -18.37
N ASP A 132 -8.52 -4.70 -19.62
CA ASP A 132 -9.80 -5.31 -20.03
C ASP A 132 -9.67 -6.84 -20.21
N GLU A 133 -8.46 -7.39 -20.04
CA GLU A 133 -8.17 -8.82 -20.09
C GLU A 133 -8.17 -9.46 -18.68
N LEU A 134 -8.16 -10.79 -18.59
CA LEU A 134 -7.99 -11.56 -17.34
C LEU A 134 -8.92 -11.08 -16.20
N GLU A 135 -8.37 -10.58 -15.09
CA GLU A 135 -9.16 -10.07 -13.95
C GLU A 135 -10.04 -8.89 -14.34
N GLY A 136 -9.58 -8.08 -15.29
CA GLY A 136 -10.30 -6.93 -15.81
C GLY A 136 -11.60 -7.31 -16.52
N ALA A 137 -11.58 -8.43 -17.25
CA ALA A 137 -12.75 -8.95 -17.96
C ALA A 137 -13.87 -9.37 -16.99
N VAL A 138 -13.51 -9.87 -15.80
CA VAL A 138 -14.47 -10.33 -14.78
C VAL A 138 -14.74 -9.29 -13.69
N ARG A 139 -13.93 -8.22 -13.61
CA ARG A 139 -14.07 -7.11 -12.66
C ARG A 139 -13.97 -5.75 -13.38
N PRO A 140 -14.95 -5.38 -14.23
CA PRO A 140 -14.91 -4.13 -14.98
C PRO A 140 -14.71 -2.91 -14.08
N GLY A 141 -13.79 -2.01 -14.46
CA GLY A 141 -13.44 -0.82 -13.69
C GLY A 141 -12.48 -1.05 -12.52
N HIS A 142 -12.17 -2.30 -12.14
CA HIS A 142 -11.29 -2.62 -11.01
C HIS A 142 -9.93 -1.92 -11.13
N PHE A 143 -9.28 -2.03 -12.28
CA PHE A 143 -7.95 -1.46 -12.48
C PHE A 143 -7.93 0.06 -12.62
N GLU A 144 -9.01 0.71 -13.08
CA GLU A 144 -9.14 2.17 -12.98
C GLU A 144 -9.12 2.60 -11.50
N GLY A 145 -9.86 1.88 -10.66
CA GLY A 145 -9.86 2.09 -9.21
C GLY A 145 -8.49 1.89 -8.57
N VAL A 146 -7.79 0.82 -8.94
CA VAL A 146 -6.43 0.51 -8.45
C VAL A 146 -5.42 1.57 -8.90
N LEU A 147 -5.35 1.88 -10.19
CA LEU A 147 -4.39 2.88 -10.69
C LEU A 147 -4.66 4.25 -10.11
N THR A 148 -5.93 4.64 -9.97
CA THR A 148 -6.32 5.91 -9.35
C THR A 148 -5.83 5.99 -7.90
N VAL A 149 -6.12 4.98 -7.06
CA VAL A 149 -5.73 5.04 -5.65
C VAL A 149 -4.22 4.96 -5.47
N VAL A 150 -3.54 4.10 -6.22
CA VAL A 150 -2.09 3.93 -6.11
C VAL A 150 -1.36 5.16 -6.64
N GLY A 151 -1.83 5.77 -7.74
CA GLY A 151 -1.32 7.05 -8.23
C GLY A 151 -1.46 8.17 -7.19
N LYS A 152 -2.59 8.23 -6.47
CA LYS A 152 -2.77 9.17 -5.35
C LYS A 152 -1.79 8.89 -4.20
N LEU A 153 -1.63 7.63 -3.80
CA LEU A 153 -0.66 7.25 -2.76
C LEU A 153 0.76 7.64 -3.13
N PHE A 154 1.16 7.47 -4.40
CA PHE A 154 2.47 7.91 -4.89
C PHE A 154 2.65 9.43 -4.80
N GLN A 155 1.62 10.22 -5.08
CA GLN A 155 1.68 11.68 -4.94
C GLN A 155 1.72 12.12 -3.47
N ILE A 156 0.96 11.45 -2.59
CA ILE A 156 0.87 11.79 -1.17
C ILE A 156 2.17 11.43 -0.45
N VAL A 157 2.61 10.18 -0.60
CA VAL A 157 3.78 9.64 0.10
C VAL A 157 5.09 10.00 -0.60
N ALA A 158 5.08 10.23 -1.91
CA ALA A 158 6.27 10.51 -2.71
C ALA A 158 7.44 9.53 -2.46
N PRO A 159 7.21 8.20 -2.56
CA PRO A 159 8.27 7.22 -2.31
C PRO A 159 9.27 7.17 -3.46
N GLU A 160 10.50 6.74 -3.19
CA GLU A 160 11.46 6.39 -4.24
C GLU A 160 11.23 4.96 -4.76
N ILE A 161 10.71 4.07 -3.91
CA ILE A 161 10.44 2.67 -4.24
C ILE A 161 9.06 2.28 -3.68
N ALA A 162 8.27 1.54 -4.46
CA ALA A 162 7.04 0.92 -3.97
C ALA A 162 7.03 -0.59 -4.21
N MET A 163 6.64 -1.34 -3.18
CA MET A 163 6.67 -2.80 -3.15
C MET A 163 5.29 -3.38 -3.42
N PHE A 164 5.22 -4.38 -4.29
CA PHE A 164 3.99 -5.10 -4.61
C PHE A 164 4.27 -6.60 -4.73
N GLY A 165 3.33 -7.44 -4.31
CA GLY A 165 3.44 -8.89 -4.45
C GLY A 165 3.17 -9.34 -5.89
N GLU A 166 3.93 -10.32 -6.37
CA GLU A 166 3.72 -10.94 -7.68
C GLU A 166 2.43 -11.76 -7.78
N LYS A 167 1.79 -12.04 -6.64
CA LYS A 167 0.52 -12.77 -6.58
C LYS A 167 -0.56 -12.10 -7.43
N ASP A 168 -0.61 -10.78 -7.44
CA ASP A 168 -1.51 -9.98 -8.28
C ASP A 168 -0.77 -9.49 -9.53
N PHE A 169 -0.34 -10.42 -10.38
CA PHE A 169 0.60 -10.16 -11.46
C PHE A 169 0.10 -9.12 -12.49
N GLN A 170 -1.19 -9.19 -12.89
CA GLN A 170 -1.77 -8.21 -13.81
C GLN A 170 -1.76 -6.80 -13.20
N GLN A 171 -2.07 -6.68 -11.90
CA GLN A 171 -1.96 -5.42 -11.17
C GLN A 171 -0.53 -4.88 -11.21
N LEU A 172 0.46 -5.73 -10.91
CA LEU A 172 1.88 -5.34 -10.93
C LEU A 172 2.31 -4.80 -12.31
N VAL A 173 1.94 -5.48 -13.39
CA VAL A 173 2.26 -5.06 -14.77
C VAL A 173 1.60 -3.73 -15.11
N LEU A 174 0.33 -3.54 -14.73
CA LEU A 174 -0.39 -2.27 -14.97
C LEU A 174 0.21 -1.11 -14.17
N LEU A 175 0.63 -1.35 -12.93
CA LEU A 175 1.31 -0.34 -12.10
C LEU A 175 2.67 0.06 -12.65
N GLN A 176 3.48 -0.91 -13.10
CA GLN A 176 4.75 -0.64 -13.78
C GLN A 176 4.53 0.18 -15.05
N LYS A 177 3.49 -0.15 -15.83
CA LYS A 177 3.11 0.61 -17.02
C LYS A 177 2.66 2.02 -16.67
N MET A 178 1.82 2.21 -15.65
CA MET A 178 1.40 3.53 -15.16
C MET A 178 2.61 4.38 -14.75
N VAL A 179 3.55 3.82 -13.98
CA VAL A 179 4.74 4.53 -13.52
C VAL A 179 5.59 5.02 -14.69
N ARG A 180 5.84 4.16 -15.67
CA ARG A 180 6.56 4.54 -16.90
C ARG A 180 5.81 5.59 -17.71
N ASP A 181 4.55 5.33 -18.02
CA ASP A 181 3.79 6.11 -19.00
C ASP A 181 3.45 7.52 -18.47
N LEU A 182 3.32 7.68 -17.15
CA LEU A 182 3.07 8.96 -16.48
C LEU A 182 4.32 9.60 -15.86
N ASN A 183 5.52 9.05 -16.14
CA ASN A 183 6.81 9.58 -15.69
C ASN A 183 6.90 9.74 -14.16
N PHE A 184 6.35 8.80 -13.39
CA PHE A 184 6.49 8.82 -11.94
C PHE A 184 7.97 8.64 -11.55
N PRO A 185 8.52 9.47 -10.66
CA PRO A 185 9.95 9.43 -10.28
C PRO A 185 10.21 8.36 -9.20
N LEU A 186 9.71 7.14 -9.40
CA LEU A 186 9.85 6.02 -8.45
C LEU A 186 9.97 4.69 -9.18
N SER A 187 10.50 3.68 -8.49
CA SER A 187 10.60 2.31 -9.00
C SER A 187 9.58 1.39 -8.36
N ILE A 188 8.99 0.49 -9.15
CA ILE A 188 8.14 -0.59 -8.66
C ILE A 188 8.97 -1.86 -8.50
N VAL A 189 8.90 -2.49 -7.33
CA VAL A 189 9.58 -3.77 -7.06
C VAL A 189 8.53 -4.84 -6.80
N GLY A 190 8.56 -5.89 -7.63
CA GLY A 190 7.80 -7.12 -7.41
C GLY A 190 8.49 -7.99 -6.37
N VAL A 191 7.72 -8.59 -5.48
CA VAL A 191 8.19 -9.56 -4.49
C VAL A 191 7.52 -10.90 -4.76
N PRO A 192 8.28 -12.02 -4.80
CA PRO A 192 7.73 -13.34 -5.06
C PRO A 192 6.54 -13.68 -4.17
N THR A 193 5.60 -14.44 -4.72
CA THR A 193 4.39 -14.86 -4.00
C THR A 193 4.75 -15.75 -2.81
N VAL A 194 4.39 -15.30 -1.60
CA VAL A 194 4.46 -16.13 -0.39
C VAL A 194 3.29 -17.10 -0.36
N ARG A 195 3.56 -18.34 0.06
CA ARG A 195 2.61 -19.44 0.07
C ARG A 195 2.57 -20.10 1.45
N GLU A 196 1.42 -20.66 1.78
CA GLU A 196 1.21 -21.61 2.86
C GLU A 196 2.07 -22.86 2.65
N ALA A 197 2.22 -23.68 3.69
CA ALA A 197 3.03 -24.91 3.64
C ALA A 197 2.55 -25.92 2.56
N ASP A 198 1.27 -25.89 2.23
CA ASP A 198 0.64 -26.71 1.18
C ASP A 198 0.69 -26.07 -0.22
N GLY A 199 1.28 -24.88 -0.35
CA GLY A 199 1.45 -24.17 -1.61
C GLY A 199 0.34 -23.17 -1.95
N LEU A 200 -0.73 -23.05 -1.14
CA LEU A 200 -1.75 -22.03 -1.36
C LEU A 200 -1.15 -20.63 -1.25
N ALA A 201 -1.40 -19.75 -2.22
CA ALA A 201 -0.93 -18.36 -2.13
C ALA A 201 -1.63 -17.63 -0.96
N LEU A 202 -0.86 -16.91 -0.15
CA LEU A 202 -1.42 -16.15 0.96
C LEU A 202 -2.30 -15.01 0.46
N SER A 203 -3.50 -14.90 1.03
CA SER A 203 -4.43 -13.80 0.77
C SER A 203 -5.29 -13.54 2.00
N SER A 204 -5.57 -12.26 2.29
CA SER A 204 -6.53 -11.87 3.35
C SER A 204 -7.92 -12.49 3.14
N ARG A 205 -8.27 -12.88 1.90
CA ARG A 205 -9.54 -13.55 1.59
C ARG A 205 -9.55 -15.05 1.87
N ASN A 206 -8.42 -15.68 2.20
CA ASN A 206 -8.38 -17.10 2.57
C ASN A 206 -9.23 -17.39 3.81
N VAL A 207 -9.48 -16.38 4.66
CA VAL A 207 -10.38 -16.46 5.83
C VAL A 207 -11.84 -16.76 5.46
N TYR A 208 -12.22 -16.61 4.20
CA TYR A 208 -13.57 -16.94 3.73
C TYR A 208 -13.75 -18.42 3.36
N LEU A 209 -12.66 -19.18 3.19
CA LEU A 209 -12.73 -20.59 2.81
C LEU A 209 -13.20 -21.41 4.00
N SER A 210 -14.17 -22.31 3.78
CA SER A 210 -14.47 -23.38 4.74
C SER A 210 -13.36 -24.44 4.72
N ASP A 211 -13.36 -25.35 5.71
CA ASP A 211 -12.41 -26.45 5.77
C ASP A 211 -12.42 -27.35 4.50
N GLU A 212 -13.56 -27.48 3.82
CA GLU A 212 -13.68 -28.24 2.57
C GLU A 212 -13.18 -27.46 1.34
N GLN A 213 -13.31 -26.13 1.36
CA GLN A 213 -12.85 -25.26 0.27
C GLN A 213 -11.34 -24.96 0.36
N ARG A 214 -10.76 -25.11 1.55
CA ARG A 214 -9.36 -24.80 1.88
C ARG A 214 -8.40 -25.91 1.45
#